data_AF-A0A0R1GRU2-F1
#
_entry.id   AF-A0A0R1GRU2-F1
#
_cell.length_a   1.000
_cell.length_b   1.000
_cell.length_c   1.000
_cell.angle_alpha   90.00
_cell.angle_beta   90.00
_cell.angle_gamma   90.00
#
_symmetry.space_group_name_H-M   'P 1'
#
loop_
_entity.id
_entity.type
_entity.pdbx_description
1 polymer ?
#
loop_
_entity_poly.entity_id
_entity_poly.type
_entity_poly.pdbx_seq_one_letter_code
_entity_poly.pdbx_strand_id
1 'polypeptide(L)'
;MTDLVIRPTQFPVATVTINILGSGLLGIATGLLAPTALLFQVASGFLGGFSTFSTFTNDFIKLIDHKPITAMSYLALSATLGVVSAFVGYTLVA
;
A
#
# COMPACT_ATOMS: atom_id res chain seq x y z
N MET A 1 5.18 31.49 -9.63
CA MET A 1 5.72 30.38 -8.81
C MET A 1 4.67 29.88 -7.81
N THR A 2 3.40 29.78 -8.22
CA THR A 2 2.25 29.51 -7.33
C THR A 2 1.28 28.47 -7.92
N ASP A 3 1.68 27.77 -8.99
CA ASP A 3 0.83 26.80 -9.70
C ASP A 3 1.30 25.34 -9.57
N LEU A 4 2.18 25.03 -8.60
CA LEU A 4 2.16 23.69 -8.01
C LEU A 4 0.91 23.62 -7.14
N VAL A 5 -0.24 23.57 -7.81
CA VAL A 5 -1.55 23.43 -7.22
C VAL A 5 -1.51 22.10 -6.46
N ILE A 6 -1.20 22.18 -5.16
CA ILE A 6 -1.58 21.17 -4.18
C ILE A 6 -3.10 21.21 -4.18
N ARG A 7 -3.72 20.59 -5.19
CA ARG A 7 -5.16 20.39 -5.18
C ARG A 7 -5.41 19.57 -3.93
N PRO A 8 -6.30 19.99 -3.02
CA PRO A 8 -6.70 19.15 -1.90
C PRO A 8 -7.23 17.86 -2.52
N THR A 9 -6.44 16.80 -2.45
CA THR A 9 -6.85 15.52 -2.99
C THR A 9 -7.98 15.00 -2.11
N GLN A 10 -8.97 14.41 -2.75
CA GLN A 10 -9.91 13.55 -2.04
C GLN A 10 -9.13 12.37 -1.45
N PHE A 11 -9.78 11.61 -0.57
CA PHE A 11 -9.16 10.42 0.01
C PHE A 11 -8.57 9.52 -1.11
N PRO A 12 -7.27 9.15 -1.08
CA PRO A 12 -6.60 8.44 -2.17
C PRO A 12 -7.00 6.96 -2.28
N VAL A 13 -8.24 6.70 -2.69
CA VAL A 13 -8.83 5.35 -2.73
C VAL A 13 -8.00 4.40 -3.60
N ALA A 14 -7.51 4.88 -4.75
CA ALA A 14 -6.71 4.07 -5.67
C ALA A 14 -5.43 3.56 -4.98
N THR A 15 -4.69 4.45 -4.30
CA THR A 15 -3.44 4.11 -3.61
C THR A 15 -3.69 3.11 -2.47
N VAL A 16 -4.74 3.31 -1.67
CA VAL A 16 -5.13 2.34 -0.63
C VAL A 16 -5.44 0.97 -1.25
N THR A 17 -6.21 0.95 -2.35
CA THR A 17 -6.67 -0.28 -2.98
C THR A 17 -5.51 -1.11 -3.53
N ILE A 18 -4.60 -0.50 -4.31
CA ILE A 18 -3.46 -1.23 -4.87
C ILE A 18 -2.49 -1.70 -3.79
N ASN A 19 -2.31 -0.93 -2.70
CA ASN A 19 -1.45 -1.36 -1.60
C ASN A 19 -2.06 -2.54 -0.82
N ILE A 20 -3.36 -2.52 -0.52
CA ILE A 20 -4.06 -3.64 0.15
C ILE A 20 -4.01 -4.90 -0.70
N LEU A 21 -4.31 -4.79 -2.00
CA LEU A 21 -4.25 -5.92 -2.93
C LEU A 21 -2.82 -6.47 -3.03
N GLY A 22 -1.83 -5.58 -3.13
CA GLY A 22 -0.42 -5.95 -3.23
C GLY A 22 0.06 -6.69 -1.98
N SER A 23 -0.31 -6.19 -0.79
CA SER A 23 -0.02 -6.86 0.48
C SER A 23 -0.67 -8.23 0.59
N GLY A 24 -1.94 -8.38 0.17
CA GLY A 24 -2.62 -9.68 0.18
C GLY A 24 -1.98 -10.70 -0.75
N LEU A 25 -1.66 -10.28 -1.97
CA LEU A 25 -0.92 -11.11 -2.93
C LEU A 25 0.48 -11.46 -2.43
N LEU A 26 1.15 -10.56 -1.70
CA LEU A 26 2.43 -10.85 -1.06
C LEU A 26 2.30 -11.91 0.02
N GLY A 27 1.24 -11.87 0.82
CA GLY A 27 0.92 -12.92 1.79
C GLY A 27 0.76 -14.29 1.12
N ILE A 28 -0.04 -14.36 0.06
CA ILE A 28 -0.25 -15.58 -0.73
C ILE A 28 1.08 -16.09 -1.32
N ALA A 29 1.84 -15.20 -1.97
CA ALA A 29 3.14 -15.54 -2.54
C ALA A 29 4.10 -16.07 -1.47
N THR A 30 4.09 -15.47 -0.29
CA THR A 30 4.92 -15.91 0.84
C THR A 30 4.55 -17.33 1.28
N GLY A 31 3.26 -17.65 1.43
CA GLY A 31 2.82 -18.99 1.85
C GLY A 31 3.06 -20.07 0.80
N LEU A 32 2.91 -19.75 -0.49
CA LEU A 32 3.09 -20.72 -1.59
C LEU A 32 4.55 -20.88 -2.03
N LEU A 33 5.35 -19.81 -1.98
CA LEU A 33 6.67 -19.78 -2.61
C LEU A 33 7.81 -19.77 -1.60
N ALA A 34 7.62 -19.53 -0.31
CA ALA A 34 8.73 -19.61 0.64
C ALA A 34 9.22 -21.07 0.80
N PRO A 35 10.54 -21.32 0.88
CA PRO A 35 11.67 -20.38 0.86
C PRO A 35 12.32 -20.21 -0.54
N THR A 36 11.61 -20.47 -1.63
CA THR A 36 12.18 -20.45 -2.99
C THR A 36 12.69 -19.07 -3.41
N ALA A 37 13.71 -19.06 -4.27
CA ALA A 37 14.25 -17.83 -4.85
C ALA A 37 13.22 -17.05 -5.71
N LEU A 38 12.18 -17.73 -6.21
CA LEU A 38 11.10 -17.12 -6.97
C LEU A 38 10.30 -16.11 -6.13
N LEU A 39 10.21 -16.33 -4.81
CA LEU A 39 9.57 -15.41 -3.89
C LEU A 39 10.16 -14.00 -4.00
N PHE A 40 11.49 -13.88 -4.07
CA PHE A 40 12.12 -12.56 -4.18
C PHE A 40 11.71 -11.85 -5.47
N GLN A 41 11.68 -12.55 -6.61
CA GLN A 41 11.31 -11.95 -7.90
C GLN A 41 9.84 -11.48 -7.89
N VAL A 42 8.95 -12.27 -7.31
CA VAL A 42 7.53 -11.93 -7.19
C VAL A 42 7.31 -10.81 -6.17
N ALA A 43 7.92 -10.91 -4.99
CA ALA A 43 7.73 -9.98 -3.89
C ALA A 43 8.35 -8.60 -4.17
N SER A 44 9.64 -8.53 -4.48
CA SER A 44 10.33 -7.25 -4.69
C SER A 44 10.18 -6.71 -6.10
N GLY A 45 10.03 -7.59 -7.10
CA GLY A 45 9.83 -7.21 -8.50
C GLY A 45 8.38 -6.87 -8.79
N PHE A 46 7.54 -7.90 -8.99
CA PHE A 46 6.17 -7.69 -9.45
C PHE A 46 5.29 -6.97 -8.42
N LEU A 47 5.22 -7.48 -7.20
CA LEU A 47 4.37 -6.91 -6.14
C LEU A 47 4.92 -5.58 -5.61
N GLY A 48 6.25 -5.44 -5.58
CA GLY A 48 6.91 -4.17 -5.30
C GLY A 48 6.62 -3.09 -6.34
N GLY A 49 6.50 -3.45 -7.63
CA GLY A 49 6.08 -2.54 -8.70
C GLY A 49 4.56 -2.30 -8.78
N PHE A 50 3.75 -3.24 -8.33
CA PHE A 50 2.29 -3.14 -8.29
C PHE A 50 1.79 -2.18 -7.19
N SER A 51 2.43 -2.22 -6.02
CA SER A 51 2.14 -1.35 -4.89
C SER A 51 3.05 -0.12 -4.87
N THR A 52 2.76 0.88 -4.04
CA THR A 52 3.55 2.12 -3.98
C THR A 52 3.58 2.75 -2.59
N PHE A 53 4.79 2.92 -2.07
CA PHE A 53 5.04 3.70 -0.85
C PHE A 53 5.30 5.19 -1.15
N SER A 54 5.87 5.50 -2.32
CA SER A 54 6.21 6.88 -2.71
C SER A 54 4.95 7.71 -2.98
N THR A 55 3.97 7.15 -3.70
CA THR A 55 2.68 7.82 -3.93
C THR A 55 1.92 7.97 -2.62
N PHE A 56 1.91 6.92 -1.79
CA PHE A 56 1.31 6.96 -0.44
C PHE A 56 1.87 8.12 0.38
N THR A 57 3.19 8.26 0.43
CA THR A 57 3.86 9.32 1.20
C THR A 57 3.53 10.71 0.65
N ASN A 58 3.56 10.89 -0.67
CA ASN A 58 3.22 12.16 -1.30
C ASN A 58 1.76 12.56 -1.01
N ASP A 59 0.82 11.62 -1.11
CA ASP A 59 -0.59 11.87 -0.78
C ASP A 59 -0.80 12.20 0.70
N PHE A 60 -0.06 11.52 1.60
CA PHE A 60 -0.09 11.82 3.02
C PHE A 60 0.39 13.25 3.32
N ILE A 61 1.52 13.67 2.73
CA ILE A 61 2.06 15.03 2.90
C ILE A 61 1.06 16.08 2.39
N LYS A 62 0.40 15.84 1.25
CA LYS A 62 -0.65 16.74 0.74
C LYS A 62 -1.86 16.81 1.66
N LEU A 63 -2.21 15.70 2.32
CA LEU A 63 -3.35 15.65 3.23
C LEU A 63 -3.04 16.26 4.59
N ILE A 64 -1.85 16.06 5.16
CA ILE A 64 -1.56 16.46 6.54
C ILE A 64 -1.60 17.99 6.69
N ASP A 65 -1.20 18.73 5.66
CA ASP A 65 -1.17 20.20 5.65
C ASP A 65 -2.57 20.84 5.67
N HIS A 66 -3.59 20.15 5.14
CA HIS A 66 -4.93 20.75 4.94
C HIS A 66 -6.07 19.95 5.57
N LYS A 67 -5.89 18.65 5.82
CA LYS A 67 -6.88 17.70 6.31
C LYS A 67 -6.23 16.65 7.23
N PRO A 68 -5.71 17.07 8.41
CA PRO A 68 -4.89 16.20 9.26
C PRO A 68 -5.62 14.95 9.75
N ILE A 69 -6.92 15.06 10.06
CA ILE A 69 -7.74 13.90 10.44
C ILE A 69 -7.83 12.88 9.27
N THR A 70 -7.99 13.37 8.05
CA THR A 70 -8.02 12.51 6.85
C THR A 70 -6.65 11.92 6.53
N ALA A 71 -5.57 12.66 6.76
CA ALA A 71 -4.21 12.14 6.63
C ALA A 71 -3.94 10.99 7.60
N MET A 72 -4.33 11.17 8.87
CA MET A 72 -4.20 10.15 9.90
C MET A 72 -5.05 8.92 9.60
N SER A 73 -6.29 9.09 9.14
CA SER A 73 -7.12 7.95 8.74
C SER A 73 -6.55 7.23 7.52
N TYR A 74 -6.01 7.96 6.54
CA TYR A 74 -5.35 7.38 5.37
C TYR A 74 -4.11 6.56 5.74
N LEU A 75 -3.26 7.07 6.64
CA LEU A 75 -2.10 6.35 7.18
C LEU A 75 -2.55 5.09 7.94
N ALA A 76 -3.48 5.24 8.89
CA ALA A 76 -3.96 4.15 9.72
C ALA A 76 -4.60 3.04 8.89
N LEU A 77 -5.51 3.38 7.97
CA LEU A 77 -6.17 2.41 7.09
C LEU A 77 -5.17 1.71 6.17
N SER A 78 -4.26 2.45 5.53
CA SER A 78 -3.28 1.84 4.63
C SER A 78 -2.36 0.86 5.34
N ALA A 79 -1.86 1.23 6.53
CA ALA A 79 -0.98 0.37 7.32
C ALA A 79 -1.72 -0.85 7.88
N THR A 80 -2.86 -0.63 8.55
CA THR A 80 -3.62 -1.72 9.20
C THR A 80 -4.20 -2.70 8.17
N LEU A 81 -4.89 -2.20 7.14
CA LEU A 81 -5.49 -3.07 6.13
C LEU A 81 -4.43 -3.76 5.27
N GLY A 82 -3.29 -3.13 5.01
CA GLY A 82 -2.17 -3.78 4.34
C GLY A 82 -1.65 -5.00 5.12
N VAL A 83 -1.37 -4.82 6.42
CA VAL A 83 -0.90 -5.92 7.30
C VAL A 83 -1.96 -7.02 7.43
N VAL A 84 -3.22 -6.65 7.66
CA VAL A 84 -4.33 -7.62 7.76
C VAL A 84 -4.49 -8.39 6.45
N SER A 85 -4.44 -7.71 5.31
CA SER A 85 -4.53 -8.34 3.99
C SER A 85 -3.40 -9.34 3.75
N ALA A 86 -2.15 -8.97 4.07
CA ALA A 86 -1.01 -9.87 3.97
C ALA A 86 -1.16 -11.10 4.88
N PHE A 87 -1.60 -10.91 6.13
CA PHE A 87 -1.83 -12.01 7.06
C PHE A 87 -2.91 -12.96 6.53
N VAL A 88 -4.07 -12.42 6.12
CA VAL A 88 -5.15 -13.21 5.52
C VAL A 88 -4.66 -13.97 4.31
N GLY A 89 -3.98 -13.29 3.38
CA GLY A 89 -3.42 -13.90 2.17
C GLY A 89 -2.46 -15.06 2.48
N TYR A 90 -1.61 -14.91 3.49
CA TYR A 90 -0.72 -15.98 3.95
C TYR A 90 -1.51 -17.17 4.53
N THR A 91 -2.42 -16.91 5.48
CA THR A 91 -3.21 -17.97 6.14
C THR A 91 -4.15 -18.74 5.21
N LEU A 92 -4.50 -18.20 4.05
CA LEU A 92 -5.33 -18.89 3.07
C LEU A 92 -4.61 -20.04 2.36
N VAL A 93 -3.27 -20.05 2.38
CA VAL A 93 -2.45 -20.97 1.56
C VAL A 93 -1.32 -21.66 2.33
N ALA A 94 -1.03 -21.23 3.55
CA ALA A 94 -0.03 -21.82 4.46
C ALA A 94 -0.71 -22.75 5.47
#